data_AF-A0A6L3XWG7-F1
#
_entry.id   AF-A0A6L3XWG7-F1
#
_cell.length_a   1.000
_cell.length_b   1.000
_cell.length_c   1.000
_cell.angle_alpha   90.00
_cell.angle_beta   90.00
_cell.angle_gamma   90.00
#
_symmetry.space_group_name_H-M   'P 1'
#
loop_
_entity.id
_entity.type
_entity.pdbx_description
1 polymer ?
#
loop_
_entity_poly.entity_id
_entity_poly.type
_entity_poly.pdbx_seq_one_letter_code
_entity_poly.pdbx_strand_id
1 'polypeptide(L)'
;TPDRLGRAGIDKIGLGALIGLSDSWRVDCYMVAEHLLWLQQQYWQSRYSISFPRLRPCTGGVEPASLMDERQLVQTLCAFRLFAPEVELSLSTRESPAFRDRAIPLAINNVSAFSKTQPGGYADDHPELEQFAPHDGRRPEAVAEALTAQGLQPVWKDWDSWLGRASH
;
A
#
# COMPACT_ATOMS: atom_id res chain seq x y z
N THR A 1 -2.38 2.28 17.63
CA THR A 1 -2.69 0.93 17.08
C THR A 1 -4.04 1.00 16.38
N PRO A 2 -4.32 0.14 15.40
CA PRO A 2 -5.60 0.13 14.68
C PRO A 2 -6.83 0.11 15.59
N ASP A 3 -6.79 -0.69 16.66
CA ASP A 3 -7.84 -0.73 17.70
C ASP A 3 -8.15 0.65 18.32
N ARG A 4 -7.12 1.42 18.70
CA ARG A 4 -7.31 2.77 19.25
C ARG A 4 -7.89 3.75 18.23
N LEU A 5 -7.56 3.59 16.95
CA LEU A 5 -8.12 4.42 15.87
C LEU A 5 -9.60 4.10 15.67
N GLY A 6 -9.97 2.81 15.69
CA GLY A 6 -11.37 2.38 15.63
C GLY A 6 -12.20 2.93 16.79
N ARG A 7 -11.69 2.86 18.03
CA ARG A 7 -12.37 3.45 19.20
C ARG A 7 -12.54 4.96 19.12
N ALA A 8 -11.60 5.64 18.47
CA ALA A 8 -11.65 7.09 18.26
C ALA A 8 -12.56 7.50 17.09
N GLY A 9 -13.20 6.55 16.39
CA GLY A 9 -14.09 6.85 15.26
C GLY A 9 -13.35 7.34 14.01
N ILE A 10 -12.08 6.96 13.84
CA ILE A 10 -11.33 7.32 12.64
C ILE A 10 -11.96 6.64 11.41
N ASP A 11 -12.27 7.44 10.40
CA ASP A 11 -12.96 6.99 9.18
C ASP A 11 -12.15 6.00 8.35
N LYS A 12 -10.82 6.12 8.26
CA LYS A 12 -9.98 5.20 7.47
C LYS A 12 -8.78 4.70 8.26
N ILE A 13 -8.62 3.37 8.32
CA ILE A 13 -7.55 2.68 9.04
C ILE A 13 -6.67 1.90 8.05
N GLY A 14 -5.37 2.17 8.07
CA GLY A 14 -4.36 1.47 7.26
C GLY A 14 -3.77 0.27 8.00
N LEU A 15 -3.66 -0.85 7.30
CA LEU A 15 -3.05 -2.10 7.76
C LEU A 15 -1.94 -2.53 6.80
N GLY A 16 -1.02 -3.33 7.32
CA GLY A 16 0.07 -3.91 6.55
C GLY A 16 1.10 -4.53 7.47
N ALA A 17 1.80 -5.53 6.94
CA ALA A 17 3.01 -6.08 7.54
C ALA A 17 4.19 -5.81 6.61
N LEU A 18 5.36 -5.54 7.19
CA LEU A 18 6.60 -5.39 6.43
C LEU A 18 7.12 -6.78 6.06
N ILE A 19 6.86 -7.19 4.83
CA ILE A 19 7.17 -8.54 4.34
C ILE A 19 8.68 -8.71 4.22
N GLY A 20 9.20 -9.77 4.82
CA GLY A 20 10.62 -10.09 4.88
C GLY A 20 11.26 -9.86 6.24
N LEU A 21 10.51 -9.39 7.25
CA LEU A 21 10.98 -9.39 8.65
C LEU A 21 10.85 -10.77 9.31
N SER A 22 9.82 -11.55 8.96
CA SER A 22 9.68 -12.94 9.38
C SER A 22 10.15 -13.91 8.30
N ASP A 23 10.35 -15.16 8.68
CA ASP A 23 10.70 -16.27 7.78
C ASP A 23 9.52 -16.71 6.88
N SER A 24 8.30 -16.23 7.16
CA SER A 24 7.09 -16.65 6.45
C SER A 24 6.16 -15.50 6.12
N TRP A 25 6.31 -14.97 4.90
CA TRP A 25 5.39 -13.98 4.34
C TRP A 25 3.92 -14.43 4.37
N ARG A 26 3.67 -15.74 4.29
CA ARG A 26 2.31 -16.31 4.35
C ARG A 26 1.69 -16.10 5.72
N VAL A 27 2.46 -16.32 6.78
CA VAL A 27 2.00 -16.10 8.16
C VAL A 27 1.76 -14.61 8.38
N ASP A 28 2.68 -13.74 7.96
CA ASP A 28 2.50 -12.30 8.07
C ASP A 28 1.20 -11.82 7.39
N CYS A 29 0.98 -12.26 6.15
CA CYS A 29 -0.21 -11.91 5.38
C CYS A 29 -1.48 -12.49 6.01
N TYR A 30 -1.44 -13.73 6.50
CA TYR A 30 -2.56 -14.36 7.20
C TYR A 30 -2.94 -13.58 8.47
N MET A 31 -1.96 -13.18 9.28
CA MET A 31 -2.20 -12.41 10.50
C MET A 31 -2.78 -11.02 10.21
N VAL A 32 -2.38 -10.39 9.10
CA VAL A 32 -3.02 -9.15 8.62
C VAL A 32 -4.47 -9.38 8.23
N ALA A 33 -4.79 -10.49 7.55
CA ALA A 33 -6.16 -10.84 7.18
C ALA A 33 -7.04 -11.08 8.41
N GLU A 34 -6.56 -11.83 9.40
CA GLU A 34 -7.28 -12.05 10.66
C GLU A 34 -7.49 -10.75 11.44
N HIS A 35 -6.49 -9.88 11.48
CA HIS A 35 -6.60 -8.58 12.14
C HIS A 35 -7.62 -7.67 11.44
N LEU A 36 -7.64 -7.66 10.10
CA LEU A 36 -8.67 -6.97 9.33
C LEU A 36 -10.06 -7.49 9.70
N LEU A 37 -10.25 -8.82 9.69
CA LEU A 37 -11.54 -9.44 9.99
C LEU A 37 -12.03 -9.05 11.39
N TRP A 38 -11.15 -9.10 12.39
CA TRP A 38 -11.47 -8.68 13.74
C TRP A 38 -11.88 -7.21 13.81
N LEU A 39 -11.10 -6.32 13.15
CA LEU A 39 -11.40 -4.89 13.13
C LEU A 39 -12.74 -4.59 12.47
N GLN A 40 -13.06 -5.24 11.35
CA GLN A 40 -14.34 -5.06 10.66
C GLN A 40 -15.54 -5.48 11.52
N GLN A 41 -15.38 -6.51 12.37
CA GLN A 41 -16.44 -6.91 13.31
C GLN A 41 -16.63 -5.90 14.45
N GLN A 42 -15.57 -5.24 14.91
CA GLN A 42 -15.64 -4.30 16.03
C GLN A 42 -15.97 -2.87 15.60
N TYR A 43 -15.44 -2.42 14.46
CA TYR A 43 -15.46 -1.04 13.99
C TYR A 43 -15.99 -0.96 12.55
N TRP A 44 -17.18 -1.53 12.33
CA TRP A 44 -17.81 -1.66 11.00
C TRP A 44 -18.06 -0.33 10.26
N GLN A 45 -18.06 0.81 10.97
CA GLN A 45 -18.22 2.14 10.38
C GLN A 45 -16.90 2.68 9.79
N SER A 46 -15.76 2.11 10.17
CA SER A 46 -14.46 2.48 9.61
C SER A 46 -14.20 1.78 8.29
N ARG A 47 -13.56 2.49 7.37
CA ARG A 47 -13.01 1.96 6.12
C ARG A 47 -11.59 1.45 6.36
N TYR A 48 -11.17 0.49 5.56
CA TYR A 48 -9.85 -0.14 5.67
C TYR A 48 -9.05 -0.05 4.39
N SER A 49 -7.73 0.00 4.55
CA SER A 49 -6.76 -0.11 3.46
C SER A 49 -5.64 -1.06 3.86
N ILE A 50 -5.12 -1.81 2.90
CA ILE A 50 -4.04 -2.77 3.10
C ILE A 50 -2.89 -2.44 2.16
N SER A 51 -1.69 -2.46 2.71
CA SER A 51 -0.43 -2.33 1.97
C SER A 51 0.38 -3.60 2.11
N PHE A 52 1.18 -3.90 1.08
CA PHE A 52 2.07 -5.08 1.04
C PHE A 52 3.53 -4.65 0.87
N PRO A 53 4.08 -3.83 1.79
CA PRO A 53 5.45 -3.35 1.65
C PRO A 53 6.42 -4.53 1.81
N ARG A 54 7.17 -4.83 0.76
CA ARG A 54 8.34 -5.72 0.84
C ARG A 54 9.52 -4.96 1.43
N LEU A 55 10.36 -5.66 2.20
CA LEU A 55 11.62 -5.13 2.69
C LEU A 55 12.50 -4.73 1.49
N ARG A 56 13.09 -3.55 1.57
CA ARG A 56 14.00 -3.00 0.57
C ARG A 56 15.31 -2.65 1.27
N PRO A 57 16.43 -2.60 0.52
CA PRO A 57 17.68 -2.12 1.08
C PRO A 57 17.49 -0.78 1.79
N CYS A 58 17.96 -0.70 3.03
CA CYS A 58 17.91 0.49 3.87
C CYS A 58 19.24 0.66 4.61
N THR A 59 19.53 1.88 5.03
CA THR A 59 20.74 2.19 5.79
C THR A 59 20.73 1.44 7.12
N GLY A 60 21.70 0.54 7.32
CA GLY A 60 21.75 -0.38 8.47
C GLY A 60 21.74 -1.87 8.09
N GLY A 61 21.45 -2.23 6.84
CA GLY A 61 21.75 -3.55 6.29
C GLY A 61 20.92 -4.70 6.87
N VAL A 62 19.60 -4.52 7.01
CA VAL A 62 18.72 -5.62 7.41
C VAL A 62 18.55 -6.59 6.25
N GLU A 63 19.15 -7.77 6.37
CA GLU A 63 18.92 -8.88 5.44
C GLU A 63 17.51 -9.46 5.65
N PRO A 64 16.70 -9.62 4.59
CA PRO A 64 15.36 -10.19 4.72
C PRO A 64 15.40 -11.63 5.23
N ALA A 65 14.62 -11.94 6.27
CA ALA A 65 14.41 -13.30 6.76
C ALA A 65 13.64 -14.16 5.74
N SER A 66 12.81 -13.52 4.90
CA SER A 66 12.20 -14.15 3.74
C SER A 66 12.16 -13.21 2.54
N LEU A 67 12.42 -13.76 1.36
CA LEU A 67 12.28 -13.06 0.08
C LEU A 67 10.96 -13.46 -0.55
N MET A 68 10.05 -12.50 -0.69
CA MET A 68 8.82 -12.68 -1.45
C MET A 68 9.06 -12.28 -2.90
N ASP A 69 8.88 -13.21 -3.85
CA ASP A 69 9.02 -12.90 -5.27
C ASP A 69 7.77 -12.21 -5.85
N GLU A 70 7.84 -11.74 -7.10
CA GLU A 70 6.72 -11.04 -7.75
C GLU A 70 5.51 -11.95 -7.96
N ARG A 71 5.71 -13.24 -8.25
CA ARG A 71 4.60 -14.20 -8.41
C ARG A 71 3.84 -14.41 -7.10
N GLN A 72 4.57 -14.52 -6.00
CA GLN A 72 4.02 -14.61 -4.66
C GLN A 72 3.30 -13.33 -4.30
N LEU A 73 3.85 -12.15 -4.63
CA LEU A 73 3.16 -10.88 -4.38
C LEU A 73 1.85 -10.81 -5.16
N VAL A 74 1.83 -11.16 -6.45
CA VAL A 74 0.57 -11.25 -7.23
C VAL A 74 -0.41 -12.23 -6.59
N GLN A 75 0.06 -13.42 -6.16
CA GLN A 75 -0.77 -14.40 -5.48
C GLN A 75 -1.45 -13.79 -4.24
N THR A 76 -0.69 -13.09 -3.40
CA THR A 76 -1.22 -12.44 -2.19
C THR A 76 -2.20 -11.33 -2.53
N LEU A 77 -1.89 -10.48 -3.50
CA LEU A 77 -2.79 -9.40 -3.94
C LEU A 77 -4.14 -9.96 -4.41
N CYS A 78 -4.12 -11.02 -5.24
CA CYS A 78 -5.33 -11.70 -5.68
C CYS A 78 -6.08 -12.36 -4.52
N ALA A 79 -5.37 -13.00 -3.57
CA ALA A 79 -5.99 -13.61 -2.40
C ALA A 79 -6.74 -12.57 -1.55
N PHE A 80 -6.13 -11.41 -1.29
CA PHE A 80 -6.79 -10.32 -0.56
C PHE A 80 -7.95 -9.71 -1.33
N ARG A 81 -7.86 -9.60 -2.66
CA ARG A 81 -8.97 -9.13 -3.48
C ARG A 81 -10.17 -10.08 -3.43
N LEU A 82 -9.94 -11.39 -3.33
CA LEU A 82 -11.00 -12.39 -3.14
C LEU A 82 -11.55 -12.39 -1.70
N PHE A 83 -10.66 -12.24 -0.72
CA PHE A 83 -11.01 -12.28 0.70
C PHE A 83 -11.79 -11.03 1.17
N ALA A 84 -11.34 -9.85 0.77
CA ALA A 84 -11.89 -8.56 1.20
C ALA A 84 -12.06 -7.63 -0.01
N PRO A 85 -13.06 -7.87 -0.88
CA PRO A 85 -13.19 -7.21 -2.18
C PRO A 85 -13.37 -5.70 -2.10
N GLU A 86 -14.01 -5.21 -1.04
CA GLU A 86 -14.28 -3.78 -0.79
C GLU A 86 -13.07 -3.02 -0.24
N VAL A 87 -12.03 -3.73 0.21
CA VAL A 87 -10.87 -3.09 0.83
C VAL A 87 -9.97 -2.45 -0.22
N GLU A 88 -9.45 -1.29 0.14
CA GLU A 88 -8.44 -0.62 -0.65
C GLU A 88 -7.11 -1.37 -0.54
N LEU A 89 -6.58 -1.82 -1.67
CA LEU A 89 -5.25 -2.42 -1.77
C LEU A 89 -4.32 -1.41 -2.41
N SER A 90 -3.27 -1.08 -1.66
CA SER A 90 -2.29 -0.07 -2.05
C SER A 90 -0.97 -0.70 -2.52
N LEU A 91 -0.39 -0.13 -3.58
CA LEU A 91 0.94 -0.51 -4.08
C LEU A 91 1.88 0.70 -4.11
N SER A 92 3.02 0.57 -3.43
CA SER A 92 3.98 1.67 -3.27
C SER A 92 5.07 1.70 -4.35
N THR A 93 5.84 2.79 -4.38
CA THR A 93 7.06 2.94 -5.20
C THR A 93 8.20 2.00 -4.82
N ARG A 94 8.04 1.12 -3.81
CA ARG A 94 8.99 0.02 -3.52
C ARG A 94 9.06 -1.02 -4.64
N GLU A 95 8.02 -1.05 -5.46
CA GLU A 95 7.84 -2.01 -6.55
C GLU A 95 8.29 -1.43 -7.88
N SER A 96 8.75 -2.30 -8.79
CA SER A 96 9.30 -1.86 -10.09
C SER A 96 8.21 -1.26 -10.99
N PRO A 97 8.53 -0.31 -11.89
CA PRO A 97 7.57 0.17 -12.88
C PRO A 97 6.89 -0.98 -13.65
N ALA A 98 7.69 -1.95 -14.11
CA ALA A 98 7.21 -3.09 -14.88
C ALA A 98 6.24 -3.98 -14.09
N PHE A 99 6.51 -4.23 -12.81
CA PHE A 99 5.61 -5.00 -11.96
C PHE A 99 4.33 -4.23 -11.69
N ARG A 100 4.46 -2.96 -11.29
CA ARG A 100 3.33 -2.08 -10.97
C ARG A 100 2.36 -1.97 -12.13
N ASP A 101 2.87 -1.73 -13.33
CA ASP A 101 2.05 -1.61 -14.54
C ASP A 101 1.26 -2.90 -14.82
N ARG A 102 1.71 -4.07 -14.38
CA ARG A 102 1.00 -5.35 -14.56
C ARG A 102 0.08 -5.69 -13.37
N ALA A 103 0.48 -5.34 -12.15
CA ALA A 103 -0.26 -5.65 -10.94
C ALA A 103 -1.47 -4.73 -10.73
N ILE A 104 -1.38 -3.48 -11.18
CA ILE A 104 -2.43 -2.49 -10.99
C ILE A 104 -3.78 -2.91 -11.59
N PRO A 105 -3.89 -3.26 -12.89
CA PRO A 105 -5.16 -3.66 -13.48
C PRO A 105 -5.76 -4.94 -12.88
N LEU A 106 -4.98 -5.74 -12.14
CA LEU A 106 -5.43 -7.01 -11.58
C LEU A 106 -6.12 -6.85 -10.22
N ALA A 107 -5.54 -6.07 -9.31
CA ALA A 107 -5.97 -6.09 -7.91
C ALA A 107 -5.75 -4.80 -7.13
N ILE A 108 -5.07 -3.78 -7.66
CA ILE A 108 -4.73 -2.56 -6.90
C ILE A 108 -5.68 -1.44 -7.27
N ASN A 109 -6.10 -0.67 -6.27
CA ASN A 109 -6.97 0.50 -6.46
C ASN A 109 -6.41 1.79 -5.83
N ASN A 110 -5.24 1.72 -5.18
CA ASN A 110 -4.49 2.89 -4.75
C ASN A 110 -2.99 2.71 -5.01
N VAL A 111 -2.31 3.75 -5.50
CA VAL A 111 -0.87 3.71 -5.75
C VAL A 111 -0.19 4.99 -5.31
N SER A 112 1.00 4.87 -4.71
CA SER A 112 1.85 6.02 -4.46
C SER A 112 2.70 6.34 -5.69
N ALA A 113 2.91 7.62 -6.01
CA ALA A 113 3.81 8.03 -7.08
C ALA A 113 4.83 9.04 -6.55
N PHE A 114 6.05 9.01 -7.10
CA PHE A 114 7.12 9.96 -6.77
C PHE A 114 7.34 10.15 -5.26
N SER A 115 7.38 9.05 -4.50
CA SER A 115 7.51 9.11 -3.05
C SER A 115 8.93 9.52 -2.66
N LYS A 116 9.08 10.70 -2.06
CA LYS A 116 10.31 11.08 -1.36
C LYS A 116 10.33 10.42 0.02
N THR A 117 11.31 9.56 0.25
CA THR A 117 11.46 8.75 1.47
C THR A 117 12.41 9.37 2.49
N GLN A 118 12.76 10.65 2.29
CA GLN A 118 13.56 11.48 3.18
C GLN A 118 12.62 12.40 3.99
N PRO A 119 12.81 12.54 5.31
CA PRO A 119 12.12 13.58 6.07
C PRO A 119 12.42 14.95 5.46
N GLY A 120 11.40 15.79 5.26
CA GLY A 120 11.59 17.12 4.65
C GLY A 120 11.91 17.13 3.15
N GLY A 121 12.01 15.98 2.47
CA GLY A 121 12.54 15.92 1.11
C GLY A 121 11.79 16.72 0.05
N TYR A 122 10.56 17.18 0.29
CA TYR A 122 9.85 18.07 -0.64
C TYR A 122 10.17 19.57 -0.45
N ALA A 123 10.81 19.95 0.67
CA ALA A 123 11.07 21.33 1.06
C ALA A 123 12.56 21.69 1.12
N ASP A 124 13.45 20.71 1.42
CA ASP A 124 14.90 20.91 1.50
C ASP A 124 15.65 19.81 0.73
N ASP A 125 16.69 20.19 -0.02
CA ASP A 125 17.60 19.29 -0.76
C ASP A 125 18.76 18.78 0.14
N HIS A 126 18.62 18.87 1.46
CA HIS A 126 19.60 18.28 2.38
C HIS A 126 19.52 16.75 2.31
N PRO A 127 20.63 16.04 2.04
CA PRO A 127 20.62 14.58 1.97
C PRO A 127 20.43 14.00 3.37
N GLU A 128 19.19 13.71 3.72
CA GLU A 128 18.84 12.90 4.88
C GLU A 128 18.79 11.41 4.50
N LEU A 129 18.96 10.55 5.51
CA LEU A 129 18.94 9.10 5.31
C LEU A 129 17.58 8.63 4.80
N GLU A 130 17.55 8.08 3.60
CA GLU A 130 16.33 7.48 3.02
C GLU A 130 15.84 6.31 3.88
N GLN A 131 14.54 6.32 4.20
CA GLN A 131 13.91 5.21 4.92
C GLN A 131 13.96 3.89 4.12
N PHE A 132 13.90 3.99 2.80
CA PHE A 132 14.12 2.92 1.84
C PHE A 132 14.35 3.50 0.44
N ALA A 133 15.10 2.77 -0.39
CA ALA A 133 15.31 3.12 -1.80
C ALA A 133 14.03 2.81 -2.63
N PRO A 134 13.39 3.82 -3.26
CA PRO A 134 12.33 3.59 -4.22
C PRO A 134 12.82 2.77 -5.41
N HIS A 135 11.95 1.92 -5.97
CA HIS A 135 12.22 1.18 -7.19
C HIS A 135 11.54 1.79 -8.42
N ASP A 136 10.48 2.57 -8.21
CA ASP A 136 9.82 3.37 -9.24
C ASP A 136 9.95 4.86 -8.91
N GLY A 137 10.84 5.53 -9.67
CA GLY A 137 11.08 6.97 -9.59
C GLY A 137 10.26 7.81 -10.57
N ARG A 138 9.28 7.19 -11.28
CA ARG A 138 8.43 7.94 -12.21
C ARG A 138 7.66 9.03 -11.46
N ARG A 139 7.55 10.19 -12.12
CA ARG A 139 6.69 11.28 -11.67
C ARG A 139 5.22 10.86 -11.74
N PRO A 140 4.32 11.49 -10.98
CA PRO A 140 2.91 11.11 -10.95
C PRO A 140 2.26 11.18 -12.35
N GLU A 141 2.64 12.15 -13.18
CA GLU A 141 2.11 12.30 -14.55
C GLU A 141 2.43 11.06 -15.41
N ALA A 142 3.67 10.56 -15.36
CA ALA A 142 4.09 9.38 -16.11
C ALA A 142 3.39 8.09 -15.61
N VAL A 143 3.10 8.00 -14.31
CA VAL A 143 2.31 6.88 -13.76
C VAL A 143 0.86 6.98 -14.29
N ALA A 144 0.27 8.17 -14.30
CA ALA A 144 -1.09 8.39 -14.80
C ALA A 144 -1.22 8.10 -16.31
N GLU A 145 -0.22 8.46 -17.11
CA GLU A 145 -0.14 8.09 -18.54
C GLU A 145 -0.08 6.58 -18.73
N ALA A 146 0.74 5.88 -17.95
CA ALA A 146 0.83 4.42 -18.00
C ALA A 146 -0.50 3.73 -17.65
N LEU A 147 -1.24 4.26 -16.67
CA LEU A 147 -2.59 3.79 -16.34
C LEU A 147 -3.59 4.04 -17.47
N THR A 148 -3.56 5.24 -18.04
CA THR A 148 -4.44 5.63 -19.15
C THR A 148 -4.22 4.76 -20.38
N ALA A 149 -2.95 4.44 -20.69
CA ALA A 149 -2.58 3.55 -21.79
C ALA A 149 -3.12 2.12 -21.62
N GLN A 150 -3.47 1.71 -20.40
CA GLN A 150 -4.11 0.42 -20.10
C GLN A 150 -5.64 0.50 -20.01
N GLY A 151 -6.23 1.65 -20.33
CA GLY A 151 -7.67 1.87 -20.26
C GLY A 151 -8.20 2.13 -18.85
N LEU A 152 -7.31 2.45 -17.90
CA LEU A 152 -7.70 2.84 -16.54
C LEU A 152 -7.81 4.36 -16.42
N GLN A 153 -8.69 4.83 -15.53
CA GLN A 153 -8.83 6.26 -15.22
C GLN A 153 -8.07 6.61 -13.94
N PRO A 154 -7.02 7.45 -14.00
CA PRO A 154 -6.38 7.99 -12.80
C PRO A 154 -7.34 8.92 -12.05
N VAL A 155 -7.53 8.69 -10.75
CA VAL A 155 -8.31 9.55 -9.86
C VAL A 155 -7.36 10.14 -8.82
N TRP A 156 -7.22 11.46 -8.84
CA TRP A 156 -6.32 12.20 -7.94
C TRP A 156 -6.97 12.64 -6.64
N LYS A 157 -8.31 12.71 -6.64
CA LYS A 157 -9.11 13.28 -5.57
C LYS A 157 -10.40 12.51 -5.41
N ASP A 158 -10.65 12.04 -4.20
CA ASP A 158 -11.85 11.29 -3.86
C ASP A 158 -12.53 11.81 -2.60
N TRP A 159 -12.05 12.89 -1.97
CA TRP A 159 -12.45 13.34 -0.64
C TRP A 159 -13.47 14.48 -0.58
N ASP A 160 -13.93 15.01 -1.72
CA ASP A 160 -14.98 16.02 -1.71
C ASP A 160 -16.34 15.41 -1.34
N SER A 161 -17.12 16.13 -0.55
CA SER A 161 -18.42 15.66 -0.07
C SER A 161 -19.44 15.45 -1.19
N TRP A 162 -19.33 16.21 -2.29
CA TRP A 162 -20.18 16.05 -3.46
C TRP A 162 -19.83 14.82 -4.32
N LEU A 163 -18.70 14.14 -4.05
CA LEU A 163 -18.36 12.85 -4.64
C LEU A 163 -18.96 11.66 -3.85
N GLY A 164 -19.94 11.93 -2.98
CA GLY A 164 -20.66 10.92 -2.20
C GLY A 164 -20.05 10.62 -0.83
N ARG A 165 -19.04 11.38 -0.39
CA ARG A 165 -18.47 11.25 0.96
C ARG A 165 -19.18 12.18 1.93
N ALA A 166 -20.28 11.72 2.53
CA ALA A 166 -20.88 12.44 3.66
C ALA A 166 -19.90 12.43 4.84
N SER A 167 -19.35 13.60 5.17
CA SER A 167 -18.66 13.84 6.43
C SER A 167 -19.72 13.88 7.53
N HIS A 168 -19.75 12.85 8.39
CA HIS A 168 -20.48 12.88 9.65
C HIS A 168 -19.70 13.64 10.72
#